data_AF-A0A8S9YTH3-F1
#
_entry.id   AF-A0A8S9YTH3-F1
#
_cell.length_a   1.000
_cell.length_b   1.000
_cell.length_c   1.000
_cell.angle_alpha   90.00
_cell.angle_beta   90.00
_cell.angle_gamma   90.00
#
_symmetry.space_group_name_H-M   'P 1'
#
loop_
_entity.id
_entity.type
_entity.pdbx_description
1 polymer ?
#
loop_
_entity_poly.entity_id
_entity_poly.type
_entity_poly.pdbx_seq_one_letter_code
_entity_poly.pdbx_strand_id
1 'polypeptide(L)'
;MLVVTLRANVVVLVLATGCLIAALATNGWSCGNLFEQCISDGDEMKVIVSLLVGGSALVAIVLLMDLISLCTTQVTLRSGYTTARHVLLLIGVGALLSAVIFYTIQYNRREWSYFLAVSGTMLTAQIGLFSLLSCESASCSC
;
A
#
# COMPACT_ATOMS: atom_id res chain seq x y z
N MET A 1 17.49 -12.37 11.35
CA MET A 1 16.30 -12.51 10.49
C MET A 1 15.70 -11.18 10.05
N LEU A 2 15.80 -10.12 10.86
CA LEU A 2 15.29 -8.77 10.54
C LEU A 2 15.67 -8.23 9.14
N VAL A 3 16.89 -8.46 8.67
CA VAL A 3 17.35 -8.07 7.32
C VAL A 3 16.62 -8.85 6.21
N VAL A 4 16.30 -10.13 6.42
CA VAL A 4 15.56 -10.96 5.46
C VAL A 4 14.12 -10.45 5.34
N THR A 5 13.48 -10.15 6.47
CA THR A 5 12.13 -9.58 6.52
C THR A 5 12.06 -8.21 5.84
N LEU A 6 13.07 -7.36 6.06
CA LEU A 6 13.15 -6.03 5.45
C LEU A 6 13.31 -6.11 3.93
N ARG A 7 14.16 -7.04 3.43
CA ARG A 7 14.31 -7.31 1.99
C ARG A 7 13.04 -7.85 1.36
N ALA A 8 12.33 -8.78 2.02
CA ALA A 8 11.06 -9.30 1.52
C ALA A 8 10.01 -8.19 1.42
N ASN A 9 9.91 -7.33 2.44
CA ASN A 9 9.01 -6.17 2.41
C ASN A 9 9.32 -5.23 1.25
N VAL A 10 10.60 -4.89 1.02
CA VAL A 10 11.00 -4.01 -0.09
C VAL A 10 10.61 -4.62 -1.44
N VAL A 11 10.84 -5.92 -1.65
CA VAL A 11 10.47 -6.59 -2.91
C VAL A 11 8.96 -6.52 -3.14
N VAL A 12 8.16 -6.82 -2.11
CA VAL A 12 6.69 -6.74 -2.19
C VAL A 12 6.23 -5.30 -2.43
N LEU A 13 6.85 -4.31 -1.79
CA LEU A 13 6.56 -2.89 -1.99
C LEU A 13 6.91 -2.40 -3.40
N VAL A 14 8.05 -2.82 -3.94
CA VAL A 14 8.46 -2.49 -5.32
C VAL A 14 7.47 -3.08 -6.32
N LEU A 15 7.09 -4.36 -6.14
CA LEU A 15 6.10 -5.01 -6.99
C LEU A 15 4.73 -4.33 -6.88
N ALA A 16 4.28 -4.01 -5.67
CA ALA A 16 3.01 -3.32 -5.43
C ALA A 16 3.00 -1.93 -6.07
N THR A 17 4.10 -1.18 -5.93
CA THR A 17 4.24 0.15 -6.54
C THR A 17 4.27 0.05 -8.06
N GLY A 18 4.97 -0.93 -8.62
CA GLY A 18 4.97 -1.20 -10.06
C GLY A 18 3.56 -1.52 -10.59
N CYS A 19 2.80 -2.36 -9.88
CA CYS A 19 1.40 -2.64 -10.21
C CYS A 19 0.51 -1.40 -10.09
N LEU A 20 0.71 -0.54 -9.10
CA LEU A 20 -0.03 0.72 -8.97
C LEU A 20 0.25 1.67 -10.14
N ILE A 21 1.52 1.82 -10.53
CA ILE A 21 1.92 2.62 -11.68
C ILE A 21 1.33 2.04 -12.97
N ALA A 22 1.38 0.72 -13.14
CA ALA A 22 0.75 0.06 -14.28
C ALA A 22 -0.77 0.27 -14.29
N ALA A 23 -1.45 0.18 -13.15
CA ALA A 23 -2.88 0.45 -13.04
C ALA A 23 -3.24 1.90 -13.37
N LEU A 24 -2.40 2.86 -12.96
CA LEU A 24 -2.54 4.28 -13.29
C LEU A 24 -2.31 4.56 -14.79
N ALA A 25 -1.39 3.84 -15.42
CA ALA A 25 -1.02 4.02 -16.83
C ALA A 25 -1.91 3.22 -17.81
N THR A 26 -2.63 2.21 -17.32
CA THR A 26 -3.45 1.35 -18.17
C THR A 26 -4.79 2.04 -18.47
N ASN A 27 -5.15 2.13 -19.74
CA ASN A 27 -6.45 2.69 -20.21
C ASN A 27 -7.64 1.72 -20.03
N GLY A 28 -7.54 0.77 -19.10
CA GLY A 28 -8.52 -0.28 -18.86
C GLY A 28 -9.67 0.13 -17.94
N TRP A 29 -9.75 1.41 -17.59
CA TRP A 29 -10.82 1.95 -16.75
C TRP A 29 -12.09 2.09 -17.58
N SER A 30 -13.26 1.99 -16.94
CA SER A 30 -14.55 2.07 -17.63
C SER A 30 -14.77 3.38 -18.42
N CYS A 31 -14.07 4.47 -18.08
CA CYS A 31 -14.06 5.74 -18.82
C CYS A 31 -12.78 5.95 -19.67
N GLY A 32 -12.03 4.89 -19.96
CA GLY A 32 -10.81 4.94 -20.77
C GLY A 32 -9.58 5.35 -19.97
N ASN A 33 -9.04 6.54 -20.23
CA ASN A 33 -7.86 7.05 -19.55
C ASN A 33 -8.22 7.78 -18.24
N LEU A 34 -7.57 7.40 -17.14
CA LEU A 34 -7.88 7.89 -15.79
C LEU A 34 -7.69 9.41 -15.66
N PHE A 35 -6.63 9.95 -16.25
CA PHE A 35 -6.22 11.36 -16.08
C PHE A 35 -6.93 12.35 -17.02
N GLU A 36 -7.56 11.87 -18.07
CA GLU A 36 -8.09 12.75 -19.13
C GLU A 36 -9.61 12.66 -19.20
N GLN A 37 -10.15 11.45 -19.32
CA GLN A 37 -11.58 11.24 -19.54
C GLN A 37 -12.35 11.05 -18.22
N CYS A 38 -11.82 10.30 -17.24
CA CYS A 38 -12.53 10.08 -15.97
C CYS A 38 -12.56 11.32 -15.05
N ILE A 39 -11.55 12.21 -15.09
CA ILE A 39 -11.54 13.45 -14.29
C ILE A 39 -12.61 14.44 -14.74
N SER A 40 -12.96 14.43 -16.02
CA SER A 40 -13.95 15.33 -16.61
C SER A 40 -15.40 14.86 -16.38
N ASP A 41 -15.61 13.60 -15.99
CA ASP A 41 -16.93 12.95 -15.98
C ASP A 41 -17.73 13.26 -14.69
N GLY A 42 -17.08 13.73 -13.62
CA GLY A 42 -17.77 14.18 -12.39
C GLY A 42 -16.87 14.44 -11.19
N ASP A 43 -17.38 15.19 -10.21
CA ASP A 43 -16.63 15.52 -8.98
C ASP A 43 -16.32 14.29 -8.12
N GLU A 44 -17.15 13.25 -8.20
CA GLU A 44 -16.93 11.99 -7.47
C GLU A 44 -15.67 11.24 -7.96
N MET A 45 -15.42 11.25 -9.28
CA MET A 45 -14.22 10.65 -9.87
C MET A 45 -12.95 11.43 -9.52
N LYS A 46 -13.03 12.75 -9.40
CA LYS A 46 -11.89 13.57 -8.95
C LYS A 46 -11.43 13.17 -7.55
N VAL A 47 -12.38 12.90 -6.65
CA VAL A 47 -12.07 12.43 -5.29
C VAL A 47 -11.34 11.08 -5.35
N ILE A 48 -11.85 10.13 -6.13
CA ILE A 48 -11.25 8.81 -6.31
C ILE A 48 -9.81 8.92 -6.86
N VAL A 49 -9.61 9.71 -7.91
CA VAL A 49 -8.28 9.93 -8.51
C VAL A 49 -7.33 10.60 -7.52
N SER A 50 -7.81 11.60 -6.76
CA SER A 50 -6.97 12.28 -5.75
C SER A 50 -6.55 11.34 -4.61
N LEU A 51 -7.44 10.44 -4.16
CA LEU A 51 -7.10 9.42 -3.17
C LEU A 51 -6.10 8.41 -3.75
N LEU A 52 -6.26 8.02 -5.01
CA LEU A 52 -5.39 7.05 -5.67
C LEU A 52 -3.97 7.62 -5.85
N VAL A 53 -3.87 8.86 -6.35
CA VAL A 53 -2.60 9.58 -6.52
C VAL A 53 -1.96 9.87 -5.15
N GLY A 54 -2.73 10.39 -4.19
CA GLY A 54 -2.23 10.66 -2.83
C GLY A 54 -1.73 9.40 -2.12
N GLY A 55 -2.49 8.30 -2.20
CA GLY A 55 -2.09 7.00 -1.66
C GLY A 55 -0.83 6.45 -2.34
N SER A 56 -0.71 6.58 -3.66
CA SER A 56 0.50 6.16 -4.38
C SER A 56 1.74 6.97 -3.98
N ALA A 57 1.61 8.28 -3.76
CA ALA A 57 2.70 9.13 -3.29
C ALA A 57 3.15 8.74 -1.88
N LEU A 58 2.21 8.46 -0.97
CA LEU A 58 2.50 7.97 0.37
C LEU A 58 3.27 6.64 0.34
N VAL A 59 2.84 5.68 -0.48
CA VAL A 59 3.53 4.39 -0.65
C VAL A 59 4.93 4.59 -1.24
N ALA A 60 5.10 5.50 -2.21
CA ALA A 60 6.41 5.82 -2.77
C ALA A 60 7.37 6.43 -1.72
N ILE A 61 6.89 7.29 -0.83
CA ILE A 61 7.68 7.83 0.29
C ILE A 61 8.13 6.70 1.22
N VAL A 62 7.26 5.73 1.52
CA VAL A 62 7.64 4.57 2.34
C VAL A 62 8.68 3.70 1.64
N LEU A 63 8.57 3.50 0.32
CA LEU A 63 9.56 2.79 -0.46
C LEU A 63 10.94 3.47 -0.40
N LEU A 64 10.98 4.80 -0.45
CA LEU A 64 12.22 5.57 -0.25
C LEU A 64 12.78 5.38 1.16
N MET A 65 11.92 5.38 2.19
CA MET A 65 12.36 5.07 3.56
C MET A 65 12.95 3.66 3.69
N ASP A 66 12.34 2.66 3.05
CA ASP A 66 12.85 1.30 3.03
C ASP A 66 14.21 1.18 2.32
N LEU A 67 14.42 1.90 1.21
CA LEU A 67 15.71 1.97 0.53
C LEU A 67 16.80 2.59 1.40
N ILE A 68 16.48 3.68 2.10
CA ILE A 68 17.41 4.34 3.04
C ILE A 68 17.75 3.38 4.19
N SER A 69 16.76 2.63 4.69
CA SER A 69 16.94 1.64 5.75
C SER A 69 17.82 0.46 5.34
N LEU A 70 17.78 0.06 4.07
CA LEU A 70 18.68 -0.96 3.51
C LEU A 70 20.12 -0.45 3.41
N CYS A 71 20.31 0.83 3.08
CA CYS A 71 21.63 1.46 2.96
C CYS A 71 22.23 1.86 4.31
N THR A 72 21.42 2.08 5.34
CA THR A 72 21.89 2.55 6.64
C THR A 72 21.20 1.82 7.81
N THR A 73 21.89 0.82 8.35
CA THR A 73 21.42 -0.02 9.46
C THR A 73 21.36 0.70 10.81
N GLN A 74 21.96 1.91 10.93
CA GLN A 74 21.88 2.70 12.16
C GLN A 74 20.54 3.42 12.34
N VAL A 75 19.84 3.76 11.25
CA VAL A 75 18.55 4.48 11.32
C VAL A 75 17.41 3.55 11.74
N THR A 76 17.50 2.26 11.40
CA THR A 76 16.52 1.23 11.77
C THR A 76 16.47 0.90 13.26
N LEU A 77 17.49 1.28 14.05
CA LEU A 77 17.47 1.09 15.51
C LEU A 77 16.55 2.08 16.23
N ARG A 78 16.14 3.17 15.57
CA ARG A 78 15.27 4.15 16.20
C ARG A 78 13.82 3.68 16.10
N SER A 79 13.27 3.23 17.23
CA SER A 79 11.87 2.77 17.35
C SER A 79 10.86 3.70 16.66
N GLY A 80 11.06 5.01 16.73
CA GLY A 80 10.20 5.99 16.06
C GLY A 80 10.16 5.90 14.52
N TYR A 81 11.25 5.49 13.88
CA TYR A 81 11.33 5.36 12.42
C TYR A 81 10.49 4.17 11.92
N THR A 82 10.60 3.03 12.61
CA THR A 82 9.82 1.84 12.29
C THR A 82 8.31 2.09 12.47
N THR A 83 7.92 2.76 13.55
CA THR A 83 6.50 3.10 13.80
C THR A 83 5.98 4.09 12.76
N ALA A 84 6.71 5.16 12.46
CA ALA A 84 6.31 6.15 11.46
C ALA A 84 6.11 5.51 10.07
N ARG A 85 7.03 4.63 9.67
CA ARG A 85 6.92 3.87 8.41
C ARG A 85 5.63 3.06 8.35
N HIS A 86 5.29 2.32 9.40
CA HIS A 86 4.07 1.49 9.41
C HIS A 86 2.81 2.34 9.38
N VAL A 87 2.78 3.47 10.11
CA VAL A 87 1.65 4.40 10.10
C VAL A 87 1.45 5.00 8.70
N LEU A 88 2.53 5.45 8.05
CA LEU A 88 2.48 5.97 6.67
C LEU A 88 1.97 4.91 5.69
N LEU A 89 2.44 3.67 5.81
CA LEU A 89 1.97 2.54 4.99
C LEU A 89 0.48 2.27 5.21
N LEU A 90 0.03 2.26 6.47
CA LEU A 90 -1.37 2.01 6.81
C LEU A 90 -2.29 3.10 6.23
N ILE A 91 -1.88 4.37 6.33
CA ILE A 91 -2.61 5.50 5.75
C ILE A 91 -2.64 5.39 4.22
N GLY A 92 -1.51 5.12 3.59
CA GLY A 92 -1.41 4.99 2.12
C GLY A 92 -2.26 3.84 1.59
N VAL A 93 -2.16 2.66 2.19
CA VAL A 93 -2.98 1.49 1.84
C VAL A 93 -4.46 1.76 2.11
N GLY A 94 -4.81 2.40 3.23
CA GLY A 94 -6.19 2.78 3.53
C GLY A 94 -6.79 3.74 2.49
N ALA A 95 -6.01 4.73 2.04
CA ALA A 95 -6.43 5.64 0.98
C ALA A 95 -6.63 4.91 -0.37
N LEU A 96 -5.68 4.05 -0.75
CA LEU A 96 -5.79 3.25 -1.98
C LEU A 96 -6.99 2.29 -1.94
N LEU A 97 -7.17 1.57 -0.82
CA LEU A 97 -8.32 0.69 -0.64
C LEU A 97 -9.63 1.46 -0.72
N SER A 98 -9.73 2.62 -0.07
CA SER A 98 -10.92 3.46 -0.13
C SER A 98 -11.21 3.91 -1.56
N ALA A 99 -10.19 4.36 -2.31
CA ALA A 99 -10.33 4.75 -3.71
C ALA A 99 -10.90 3.62 -4.57
N VAL A 100 -10.34 2.42 -4.43
CA VAL A 100 -10.76 1.26 -5.22
C VAL A 100 -12.14 0.77 -4.76
N ILE A 101 -12.45 0.81 -3.46
CA ILE A 101 -13.79 0.51 -2.96
C ILE A 101 -14.79 1.45 -3.61
N PHE A 102 -14.63 2.77 -3.49
CA PHE A 102 -15.53 3.75 -4.12
C PHE A 102 -15.70 3.51 -5.62
N TYR A 103 -14.60 3.24 -6.32
CA TYR A 103 -14.64 2.88 -7.74
C TYR A 103 -15.47 1.62 -8.00
N THR A 104 -15.25 0.55 -7.24
CA THR A 104 -16.01 -0.70 -7.37
C THR A 104 -17.49 -0.55 -7.01
N ILE A 105 -17.83 0.29 -6.01
CA ILE A 105 -19.24 0.57 -5.65
C ILE A 105 -19.98 1.19 -6.84
N GLN A 106 -19.33 2.18 -7.45
CA GLN A 106 -19.91 2.98 -8.52
C GLN A 106 -19.99 2.20 -9.84
N TYR A 107 -18.90 1.52 -10.22
CA TYR A 107 -18.77 0.98 -11.57
C TYR A 107 -18.88 -0.55 -11.67
N ASN A 108 -18.56 -1.30 -10.61
CA ASN A 108 -18.42 -2.76 -10.73
C ASN A 108 -19.09 -3.53 -9.59
N ARG A 109 -20.41 -3.71 -9.70
CA ARG A 109 -21.24 -4.37 -8.68
C ARG A 109 -21.03 -5.89 -8.52
N ARG A 110 -20.28 -6.56 -9.39
CA ARG A 110 -20.38 -8.03 -9.52
C ARG A 110 -19.31 -8.83 -8.77
N GLU A 111 -18.18 -8.22 -8.37
CA GLU A 111 -17.02 -8.97 -7.84
C GLU A 111 -16.51 -8.49 -6.47
N TRP A 112 -17.41 -7.98 -5.63
CA TRP A 112 -17.08 -7.50 -4.28
C TRP A 112 -16.40 -8.54 -3.39
N SER A 113 -16.86 -9.78 -3.44
CA SER A 113 -16.33 -10.86 -2.60
C SER A 113 -14.87 -11.18 -2.95
N TYR A 114 -14.51 -11.16 -4.24
CA TYR A 114 -13.14 -11.38 -4.68
C TYR A 114 -12.23 -10.23 -4.21
N PHE A 115 -12.67 -8.99 -4.39
CA PHE A 115 -11.91 -7.83 -3.96
C PHE A 115 -11.69 -7.77 -2.44
N LEU A 116 -12.74 -8.05 -1.65
CA LEU A 116 -12.65 -8.11 -0.19
C LEU A 116 -11.76 -9.26 0.30
N ALA A 117 -11.77 -10.42 -0.38
CA ALA A 117 -10.89 -11.53 -0.06
C ALA A 117 -9.41 -11.19 -0.33
N VAL A 118 -9.11 -10.56 -1.47
CA VAL A 118 -7.74 -10.16 -1.83
C VAL A 118 -7.22 -9.08 -0.88
N SER A 119 -8.03 -8.05 -0.58
CA SER A 119 -7.64 -7.01 0.38
C SER A 119 -7.48 -7.54 1.80
N GLY A 120 -8.40 -8.41 2.25
CA GLY A 120 -8.33 -9.07 3.56
C GLY A 120 -7.08 -9.92 3.73
N THR A 121 -6.75 -10.75 2.73
CA THR A 121 -5.53 -11.57 2.76
C THR A 121 -4.26 -10.74 2.81
N MET A 122 -4.20 -9.61 2.10
CA MET A 122 -3.07 -8.68 2.17
C MET A 122 -2.90 -8.05 3.56
N LEU A 123 -4.01 -7.62 4.20
CA LEU A 123 -3.98 -7.08 5.56
C LEU A 123 -3.55 -8.15 6.59
N THR A 124 -4.06 -9.37 6.47
CA THR A 124 -3.66 -10.49 7.33
C THR A 124 -2.17 -10.82 7.16
N ALA A 125 -1.65 -10.80 5.93
CA ALA A 125 -0.23 -11.02 5.67
C ALA A 125 0.64 -9.94 6.34
N GLN A 126 0.23 -8.66 6.27
CA GLN A 126 0.93 -7.56 6.92
C GLN A 126 0.96 -7.70 8.46
N ILE A 127 -0.17 -8.07 9.06
CA ILE A 127 -0.27 -8.29 10.52
C ILE A 127 0.55 -9.53 10.94
N GLY A 128 0.49 -10.61 10.18
CA GLY A 128 1.26 -11.83 10.46
C GLY A 128 2.77 -11.56 10.48
N LEU A 129 3.26 -10.73 9.55
CA LEU A 129 4.64 -10.26 9.54
C LEU A 129 4.98 -9.45 10.80
N PHE A 130 4.08 -8.57 11.25
CA PHE A 130 4.29 -7.79 12.47
C PHE A 130 4.34 -8.69 13.72
N SER A 131 3.47 -9.68 13.82
CA SER A 131 3.45 -10.64 14.94
C SER A 131 4.73 -11.46 15.03
N LEU A 132 5.33 -11.86 13.90
CA LEU A 132 6.63 -12.54 13.89
C LEU A 132 7.75 -11.65 14.47
N LEU A 133 7.73 -10.35 14.17
CA LEU A 133 8.69 -9.39 14.71
C LEU A 133 8.48 -9.15 16.22
N SER A 134 7.23 -9.10 16.68
CA SER A 134 6.93 -8.95 18.12
C SER A 134 7.24 -10.21 18.93
N CYS A 135 7.07 -11.40 18.35
CA CYS A 135 7.36 -12.67 19.04
C CYS A 135 8.86 -12.81 19.36
N GLU A 136 9.74 -12.24 18.52
CA GLU A 136 11.18 -12.15 18.77
C GLU A 136 11.49 -11.26 19.99
N SER A 137 10.69 -10.22 20.25
CA SER A 137 10.83 -9.38 21.45
C SER A 137 10.29 -10.01 22.75
N ALA A 138 9.41 -11.02 22.65
CA ALA A 138 8.88 -11.76 23.80
C ALA A 138 9.69 -13.03 24.13
N SER A 139 10.47 -13.57 23.19
CA SER A 139 11.35 -14.73 23.42
C SER A 139 12.70 -14.39 24.07
N CYS A 140 12.95 -13.14 24.44
CA CYS A 140 14.08 -12.73 25.30
C CYS A 140 13.67 -12.56 26.77
N SER A 141 12.87 -13.51 27.28
CA SER A 141 12.64 -13.70 28.72
C SER A 141 12.70 -15.19 29.03
N CYS A 142 13.88 -15.78 28.87
CA CYS A 142 14.34 -17.02 29.49
C CYS A 142 15.84 -16.87 29.74
#